data_AF-A0A940PQT5-F1
#
_entry.id   AF-A0A940PQT5-F1
#
_cell.length_a   1.000
_cell.length_b   1.000
_cell.length_c   1.000
_cell.angle_alpha   90.00
_cell.angle_beta   90.00
_cell.angle_gamma   90.00
#
_symmetry.space_group_name_H-M   'P 1'
#
loop_
_entity.id
_entity.type
_entity.pdbx_description
1 polymer ?
#
loop_
_entity_poly.entity_id
_entity_poly.type
_entity_poly.pdbx_seq_one_letter_code
_entity_poly.pdbx_strand_id
1 'polypeptide(L)'
;MSDSFLDGSDGTRSTSANEPVSFDDDGEFRHLDAWNSFQFDPPLTHTDALKLVSHADELGYRMLFRRADYSIEQIQEQLVARGPGSFLNMVWLQEDISVKEPPKTAEQRMAGRLQALAPIRELIITDPYLYTSSRKRDSQDYAASVARMISPALTDGLRITTVVSPSQNDETVRTAVLEHLHAHGRDLEVNVVESNDFHDRFWIADRERGLILGTSLNKIGSRIFFVDELRQSDVAAVLAEVDAIVGSTE
;
A
#
# COMPACT_ATOMS: atom_id res chain seq x y z
N MET A 1 -73.28 -23.95 -23.50
CA MET A 1 -72.96 -25.38 -23.35
C MET A 1 -71.47 -25.48 -23.58
N SER A 2 -70.60 -25.63 -22.61
CA SER A 2 -70.66 -26.00 -21.19
C SER A 2 -69.29 -25.56 -20.68
N ASP A 3 -69.25 -24.63 -19.73
CA ASP A 3 -68.80 -24.88 -18.34
C ASP A 3 -67.27 -25.13 -18.25
N SER A 4 -66.48 -24.50 -17.38
CA SER A 4 -66.75 -23.61 -16.25
C SER A 4 -65.47 -23.45 -15.37
N PHE A 5 -65.44 -22.38 -14.57
CA PHE A 5 -64.74 -22.17 -13.27
C PHE A 5 -63.24 -21.82 -13.29
N LEU A 6 -62.87 -20.57 -12.90
CA LEU A 6 -62.58 -20.04 -11.53
C LEU A 6 -61.34 -20.73 -10.93
N ASP A 7 -60.36 -20.09 -10.29
CA ASP A 7 -60.34 -18.98 -9.32
C ASP A 7 -58.84 -18.56 -9.19
N GLY A 8 -58.47 -17.34 -8.81
CA GLY A 8 -58.13 -16.99 -7.41
C GLY A 8 -56.96 -17.84 -6.87
N SER A 9 -55.83 -17.33 -6.41
CA SER A 9 -55.60 -16.17 -5.56
C SER A 9 -54.09 -16.00 -5.34
N ASP A 10 -53.77 -14.79 -4.87
CA ASP A 10 -52.57 -14.39 -4.15
C ASP A 10 -51.85 -15.49 -3.34
N GLY A 11 -50.52 -15.44 -3.36
CA GLY A 11 -49.68 -16.45 -2.73
C GLY A 11 -48.21 -16.10 -2.84
N THR A 12 -47.80 -15.05 -2.13
CA THR A 12 -46.44 -14.86 -1.63
C THR A 12 -45.83 -16.19 -1.19
N ARG A 13 -45.07 -16.85 -2.08
CA ARG A 13 -44.09 -17.85 -1.66
C ARG A 13 -42.83 -17.11 -1.26
N SER A 14 -42.80 -16.77 0.03
CA SER A 14 -41.57 -16.66 0.79
C SER A 14 -40.75 -17.94 0.55
N THR A 15 -39.81 -17.90 -0.38
CA THR A 15 -38.74 -18.89 -0.43
C THR A 15 -37.79 -18.52 0.70
N SER A 16 -37.90 -19.26 1.80
CA SER A 16 -36.95 -19.19 2.92
C SER A 16 -35.53 -19.28 2.38
N ALA A 17 -34.72 -18.26 2.63
CA ALA A 17 -33.33 -18.16 2.18
C ALA A 17 -32.37 -19.17 2.86
N ASN A 18 -32.90 -20.27 3.42
CA ASN A 18 -32.17 -21.24 4.24
C ASN A 18 -32.25 -22.68 3.73
N GLU A 19 -32.82 -22.94 2.54
CA GLU A 19 -32.69 -24.26 1.93
C GLU A 19 -31.41 -24.32 1.08
N PRO A 20 -30.55 -25.35 1.26
CA PRO A 20 -29.38 -25.54 0.41
C PRO A 20 -29.79 -25.62 -1.05
N VAL A 21 -29.17 -24.80 -1.89
CA VAL A 21 -29.34 -24.89 -3.33
C VAL A 21 -28.76 -26.23 -3.79
N SER A 22 -29.61 -27.15 -4.24
CA SER A 22 -29.16 -28.38 -4.90
C SER A 22 -28.81 -28.06 -6.35
N PHE A 23 -27.58 -28.34 -6.74
CA PHE A 23 -27.18 -28.32 -8.14
C PHE A 23 -27.33 -29.73 -8.71
N ASP A 24 -28.16 -29.88 -9.74
CA ASP A 24 -28.17 -31.09 -10.55
C ASP A 24 -26.89 -31.10 -11.39
N ASP A 25 -25.92 -31.92 -11.02
CA ASP A 25 -24.71 -32.17 -11.78
C ASP A 25 -25.07 -33.06 -12.98
N ASP A 26 -25.17 -32.45 -14.16
CA ASP A 26 -25.44 -33.15 -15.42
C ASP A 26 -24.17 -33.80 -16.00
N GLY A 27 -23.03 -33.74 -15.28
CA GLY A 27 -21.75 -34.28 -15.69
C GLY A 27 -21.06 -33.46 -16.78
N GLU A 28 -21.64 -32.35 -17.23
CA GLU A 28 -21.01 -31.44 -18.17
C GLU A 28 -20.28 -30.32 -17.42
N PHE A 29 -18.95 -30.37 -17.44
CA PHE A 29 -18.11 -29.27 -16.97
C PHE A 29 -18.28 -28.05 -17.90
N ARG A 30 -19.17 -27.12 -17.53
CA ARG A 30 -19.41 -25.90 -18.30
C ARG A 30 -18.51 -24.77 -17.78
N HIS A 31 -17.53 -24.41 -18.60
CA HIS A 31 -16.60 -23.31 -18.35
C HIS A 31 -17.17 -22.01 -18.93
N LEU A 32 -17.45 -21.02 -18.07
CA LEU A 32 -17.67 -19.63 -18.49
C LEU A 32 -16.41 -18.86 -18.14
N ASP A 33 -15.79 -18.26 -19.16
CA ASP A 33 -14.46 -17.65 -19.09
C ASP A 33 -14.35 -16.57 -18.01
N ALA A 34 -13.74 -16.93 -16.89
CA ALA A 34 -12.50 -16.39 -16.34
C ALA A 34 -12.48 -16.67 -14.83
N TRP A 35 -11.40 -17.30 -14.35
CA TRP A 35 -11.06 -17.59 -12.94
C TRP A 35 -11.82 -18.77 -12.29
N ASN A 36 -11.20 -19.96 -12.32
CA ASN A 36 -11.62 -21.11 -11.50
C ASN A 36 -11.07 -20.97 -10.08
N SER A 37 -11.92 -21.16 -9.06
CA SER A 37 -11.48 -21.24 -7.66
C SER A 37 -11.52 -22.70 -7.21
N PHE A 38 -10.43 -23.16 -6.61
CA PHE A 38 -10.30 -24.52 -6.09
C PHE A 38 -10.24 -24.47 -4.57
N GLN A 39 -11.05 -25.31 -3.92
CA GLN A 39 -11.02 -25.52 -2.48
C GLN A 39 -10.43 -26.90 -2.19
N PHE A 40 -9.51 -26.96 -1.22
CA PHE A 40 -8.87 -28.20 -0.79
C PHE A 40 -9.37 -28.55 0.61
N ASP A 41 -9.81 -29.81 0.78
CA ASP A 41 -10.19 -30.38 2.07
C ASP A 41 -9.49 -31.75 2.24
N PRO A 42 -8.59 -31.93 3.23
CA PRO A 42 -8.21 -30.96 4.27
C PRO A 42 -7.46 -29.74 3.70
N PRO A 43 -7.39 -28.62 4.46
CA PRO A 43 -6.63 -27.45 4.06
C PRO A 43 -5.18 -27.81 3.73
N LEU A 44 -4.66 -27.22 2.65
CA LEU A 44 -3.27 -27.43 2.24
C LEU A 44 -2.30 -27.00 3.34
N THR A 45 -1.29 -27.81 3.59
CA THR A 45 -0.13 -27.35 4.36
C THR A 45 0.74 -26.43 3.49
N HIS A 46 1.64 -25.67 4.12
CA HIS A 46 2.60 -24.84 3.39
C HIS A 46 3.45 -25.67 2.39
N THR A 47 3.86 -26.88 2.78
CA THR A 47 4.63 -27.79 1.93
C THR A 47 3.83 -28.26 0.71
N ASP A 48 2.53 -28.51 0.88
CA ASP A 48 1.67 -28.93 -0.23
C ASP A 48 1.41 -27.79 -1.21
N ALA A 49 1.23 -26.57 -0.69
CA ALA A 49 1.11 -25.37 -1.50
C ALA A 49 2.34 -25.15 -2.40
N LEU A 50 3.56 -25.31 -1.86
CA LEU A 50 4.80 -25.15 -2.64
C LEU A 50 4.94 -26.20 -3.75
N LYS A 51 4.54 -27.46 -3.49
CA LYS A 51 4.54 -28.52 -4.51
C LYS A 51 3.59 -28.20 -5.65
N LEU A 52 2.39 -27.71 -5.33
CA LEU A 52 1.39 -27.33 -6.33
C LEU A 52 1.85 -26.13 -7.16
N VAL A 53 2.51 -25.14 -6.56
CA VAL A 53 3.10 -24.02 -7.32
C VAL A 53 4.18 -24.49 -8.26
N SER A 54 5.11 -25.33 -7.79
CA SER A 54 6.18 -25.88 -8.62
C SER A 54 5.61 -26.66 -9.80
N HIS A 55 4.57 -27.45 -9.57
CA HIS A 55 3.95 -28.24 -10.62
C HIS A 55 3.14 -27.38 -11.61
N ALA A 56 2.45 -26.34 -11.12
CA ALA A 56 1.79 -25.38 -12.00
C ALA A 56 2.79 -24.66 -12.91
N ASP A 57 3.96 -24.29 -12.38
CA ASP A 57 5.04 -23.64 -13.13
C ASP A 57 5.62 -24.57 -14.21
N GLU A 58 5.81 -25.86 -13.92
CA GLU A 58 6.20 -26.88 -14.92
C GLU A 58 5.20 -26.96 -16.08
N LEU A 59 3.92 -26.72 -15.80
CA LEU A 59 2.83 -26.73 -16.79
C LEU A 59 2.65 -25.37 -17.50
N GLY A 60 3.46 -24.36 -17.15
CA GLY A 60 3.38 -23.00 -17.72
C GLY A 60 2.25 -22.14 -17.13
N TYR A 61 1.66 -22.55 -16.01
CA TYR A 61 0.59 -21.81 -15.34
C TYR A 61 1.11 -21.09 -14.09
N ARG A 62 0.55 -19.91 -13.84
CA ARG A 62 0.79 -19.16 -12.60
C ARG A 62 -0.35 -19.40 -11.63
N MET A 63 -0.05 -20.07 -10.51
CA MET A 63 -1.04 -20.32 -9.47
C MET A 63 -1.06 -19.17 -8.45
N LEU A 64 -2.27 -18.68 -8.12
CA LEU A 64 -2.52 -17.61 -7.16
C LEU A 64 -3.28 -18.18 -5.97
N PHE A 65 -2.84 -17.89 -4.74
CA PHE A 65 -3.55 -18.29 -3.53
C PHE A 65 -4.33 -17.12 -2.93
N ARG A 66 -5.60 -17.35 -2.63
CA ARG A 66 -6.41 -16.46 -1.80
C ARG A 66 -6.50 -17.08 -0.40
N ARG A 67 -6.05 -16.35 0.63
CA ARG A 67 -6.33 -16.73 2.02
C ARG A 67 -7.74 -16.29 2.35
N ALA A 68 -8.62 -17.23 2.68
CA ALA A 68 -9.99 -16.97 3.06
C ALA A 68 -10.21 -17.60 4.44
N ASP A 69 -9.64 -16.97 5.46
CA ASP A 69 -9.63 -17.47 6.83
C ASP A 69 -10.83 -16.84 7.60
N TYR A 70 -12.04 -16.84 7.02
CA TYR A 70 -13.23 -16.20 7.60
C TYR A 70 -14.39 -17.18 7.80
N SER A 71 -15.09 -17.09 8.94
CA SER A 71 -16.41 -17.72 9.12
C SER A 71 -17.51 -16.93 8.41
N ILE A 72 -18.64 -17.58 8.12
CA ILE A 72 -19.79 -16.92 7.46
C ILE A 72 -20.30 -15.73 8.29
N GLU A 73 -20.29 -15.85 9.61
CA GLU A 73 -20.70 -14.80 10.54
C GLU A 73 -19.76 -13.60 10.47
N GLN A 74 -18.44 -13.85 10.38
CA GLN A 74 -17.44 -12.80 10.19
C GLN A 74 -17.58 -12.12 8.82
N ILE A 75 -17.99 -12.86 7.79
CA ILE A 75 -18.26 -12.32 6.46
C ILE A 75 -19.46 -11.37 6.50
N GLN A 76 -20.55 -11.79 7.13
CA GLN A 76 -21.77 -10.99 7.24
C GLN A 76 -21.53 -9.70 8.04
N GLU A 77 -20.83 -9.78 9.16
CA GLU A 77 -20.52 -8.60 9.99
C GLU A 77 -19.68 -7.56 9.23
N GLN A 78 -18.64 -8.02 8.54
CA GLN A 78 -17.79 -7.16 7.72
C GLN A 78 -18.50 -6.59 6.49
N LEU A 79 -19.39 -7.36 5.84
CA LEU A 79 -20.20 -6.87 4.72
C LEU A 79 -21.14 -5.74 5.16
N VAL A 80 -21.76 -5.88 6.33
CA VAL A 80 -22.65 -4.86 6.91
C VAL A 80 -21.85 -3.61 7.31
N ALA A 81 -20.69 -3.80 7.93
CA ALA A 81 -19.89 -2.69 8.48
C ALA A 81 -19.08 -1.94 7.41
N ARG A 82 -18.58 -2.64 6.38
CA ARG A 82 -17.55 -2.13 5.45
C ARG A 82 -17.87 -2.36 3.98
N GLY A 83 -19.00 -3.01 3.67
CA GLY A 83 -19.45 -3.25 2.30
C GLY A 83 -18.65 -4.32 1.55
N PRO A 84 -19.05 -4.65 0.30
CA PRO A 84 -18.41 -5.71 -0.50
C PRO A 84 -16.91 -5.52 -0.76
N GLY A 85 -16.39 -4.29 -0.67
CA GLY A 85 -14.98 -3.97 -0.84
C GLY A 85 -14.06 -4.67 0.17
N SER A 86 -14.56 -5.02 1.37
CA SER A 86 -13.76 -5.74 2.38
C SER A 86 -13.35 -7.16 1.97
N PHE A 87 -14.06 -7.76 1.01
CA PHE A 87 -13.81 -9.11 0.50
C PHE A 87 -13.26 -9.12 -0.92
N LEU A 88 -13.53 -8.06 -1.68
CA LEU A 88 -13.14 -7.92 -3.08
C LEU A 88 -11.82 -7.14 -3.27
N ASN A 89 -11.21 -6.68 -2.18
CA ASN A 89 -9.86 -6.09 -2.20
C ASN A 89 -8.81 -7.15 -2.55
N MET A 90 -8.63 -7.38 -3.85
CA MET A 90 -7.40 -7.91 -4.40
C MET A 90 -6.33 -6.82 -4.30
N VAL A 91 -5.66 -6.74 -3.16
CA VAL A 91 -4.43 -5.96 -3.07
C VAL A 91 -3.30 -6.81 -3.64
N TRP A 92 -2.59 -6.25 -4.62
CA TRP A 92 -1.31 -6.80 -5.02
C TRP A 92 -0.38 -6.74 -3.81
N LEU A 93 0.22 -7.86 -3.44
CA LEU A 93 1.44 -7.83 -2.64
C LEU A 93 2.55 -7.41 -3.62
N GLN A 94 2.60 -6.12 -3.93
CA GLN A 94 3.67 -5.55 -4.74
C GLN A 94 4.72 -4.98 -3.78
N GLU A 95 5.49 -5.89 -3.18
CA GLU A 95 6.86 -5.54 -2.86
C GLU A 95 7.55 -5.24 -4.21
N ASP A 96 7.47 -3.98 -4.66
CA ASP A 96 8.10 -3.53 -5.89
C ASP A 96 9.60 -3.45 -5.63
N ILE A 97 10.25 -4.62 -5.64
CA ILE A 97 11.69 -4.75 -5.45
C ILE A 97 12.35 -4.20 -6.72
N SER A 98 12.99 -3.03 -6.61
CA SER A 98 13.80 -2.45 -7.67
C SER A 98 14.88 -3.44 -8.09
N VAL A 99 14.87 -3.84 -9.37
CA VAL A 99 16.03 -4.49 -9.99
C VAL A 99 17.21 -3.51 -9.94
N LYS A 100 18.42 -3.99 -9.67
CA LYS A 100 19.61 -3.13 -9.62
C LYS A 100 19.76 -2.36 -10.93
N GLU A 101 19.53 -1.05 -10.87
CA GLU A 101 19.42 -0.18 -12.04
C GLU A 101 20.31 1.07 -11.89
N PRO A 102 20.65 1.77 -12.99
CA PRO A 102 21.45 2.99 -12.92
C PRO A 102 20.80 4.06 -12.03
N PRO A 103 21.58 4.91 -11.34
CA PRO A 103 21.03 5.88 -10.39
C PRO A 103 19.94 6.79 -10.94
N LYS A 104 20.09 7.27 -12.19
CA LYS A 104 19.09 8.15 -12.82
C LYS A 104 17.74 7.46 -13.02
N THR A 105 17.71 6.17 -13.35
CA THR A 105 16.43 5.46 -13.56
C THR A 105 15.77 5.12 -12.23
N ALA A 106 16.57 4.78 -11.21
CA ALA A 106 16.09 4.63 -9.83
C ALA A 106 15.47 5.93 -9.29
N GLU A 107 16.13 7.08 -9.49
CA GLU A 107 15.61 8.40 -9.12
C GLU A 107 14.28 8.69 -9.83
N GLN A 108 14.18 8.44 -11.14
CA GLN A 108 12.95 8.64 -11.90
C GLN A 108 11.80 7.74 -11.43
N ARG A 109 12.10 6.48 -11.11
CA ARG A 109 11.09 5.55 -10.57
C ARG A 109 10.59 6.03 -9.21
N MET A 110 11.51 6.41 -8.31
CA MET A 110 11.15 6.96 -7.02
C MET A 110 10.31 8.23 -7.17
N ALA A 111 10.70 9.13 -8.07
CA ALA A 111 9.96 10.35 -8.38
C ALA A 111 8.53 10.05 -8.85
N GLY A 112 8.34 9.05 -9.71
CA GLY A 112 7.01 8.60 -10.13
C GLY A 112 6.16 8.05 -8.98
N ARG A 113 6.75 7.27 -8.07
CA ARG A 113 6.05 6.75 -6.88
C ARG A 113 5.68 7.88 -5.91
N LEU A 114 6.59 8.82 -5.66
CA LEU A 114 6.32 10.00 -4.82
C LEU A 114 5.26 10.92 -5.45
N GLN A 115 5.30 11.10 -6.77
CA GLN A 115 4.28 11.87 -7.48
C GLN A 115 2.88 11.27 -7.31
N ALA A 116 2.77 9.94 -7.38
CA ALA A 116 1.49 9.24 -7.19
C ALA A 116 0.91 9.42 -5.78
N LEU A 117 1.77 9.71 -4.78
CA LEU A 117 1.33 10.05 -3.44
C LEU A 117 0.55 11.39 -3.42
N ALA A 118 0.85 12.31 -4.34
CA ALA A 118 0.11 13.55 -4.61
C ALA A 118 -0.37 14.30 -3.35
N PRO A 119 0.53 14.78 -2.48
CA PRO A 119 0.15 15.55 -1.29
C PRO A 119 -0.38 16.94 -1.67
N ILE A 120 -1.42 17.38 -0.97
CA ILE A 120 -2.08 18.67 -1.23
C ILE A 120 -1.80 19.68 -0.11
N ARG A 121 -1.84 19.24 1.15
CA ARG A 121 -1.75 20.10 2.34
C ARG A 121 -0.55 19.74 3.19
N GLU A 122 -0.24 18.46 3.28
CA GLU A 122 0.78 17.95 4.19
C GLU A 122 1.50 16.73 3.63
N LEU A 123 2.80 16.67 3.87
CA LEU A 123 3.64 15.51 3.65
C LEU A 123 4.46 15.22 4.91
N ILE A 124 4.27 14.05 5.50
CA ILE A 124 5.06 13.57 6.63
C ILE A 124 6.08 12.57 6.11
N ILE A 125 7.34 12.74 6.47
CA ILE A 125 8.45 11.87 6.07
C ILE A 125 9.14 11.37 7.33
N THR A 126 8.99 10.10 7.68
CA THR A 126 9.89 9.45 8.63
C THR A 126 11.05 8.91 7.82
N ASP A 127 12.26 9.42 8.00
CA ASP A 127 13.46 8.82 7.40
C ASP A 127 14.64 9.15 8.31
N PRO A 128 15.12 8.19 9.13
CA PRO A 128 16.14 8.45 10.11
C PRO A 128 17.45 8.98 9.51
N TYR A 129 17.69 8.73 8.22
CA TYR A 129 18.95 9.07 7.55
C TYR A 129 18.77 10.15 6.47
N LEU A 130 17.66 10.87 6.44
CA LEU A 130 17.40 11.88 5.41
C LEU A 130 18.51 12.94 5.34
N TYR A 131 19.01 13.37 6.50
CA TYR A 131 20.07 14.37 6.63
C TYR A 131 21.40 13.80 7.12
N THR A 132 21.65 12.51 6.84
CA THR A 132 22.81 11.78 7.38
C THR A 132 24.16 12.44 7.06
N SER A 133 25.04 12.51 8.07
CA SER A 133 26.42 12.99 7.94
C SER A 133 27.26 12.20 6.93
N SER A 134 26.84 10.98 6.56
CA SER A 134 27.50 10.20 5.50
C SER A 134 27.47 10.88 4.13
N ARG A 135 26.56 11.84 3.92
CA ARG A 135 26.44 12.66 2.70
C ARG A 135 27.07 14.06 2.82
N LYS A 136 27.82 14.34 3.90
CA LYS A 136 28.41 15.67 4.13
C LYS A 136 29.41 16.10 3.05
N ARG A 137 30.16 15.16 2.48
CA ARG A 137 31.20 15.44 1.46
C ARG A 137 30.60 15.81 0.10
N ASP A 138 29.43 15.26 -0.20
CA ASP A 138 28.69 15.39 -1.46
C ASP A 138 27.29 15.98 -1.21
N SER A 139 27.16 16.85 -0.19
CA SER A 139 25.86 17.31 0.32
C SER A 139 25.02 18.01 -0.73
N GLN A 140 25.65 18.79 -1.61
CA GLN A 140 24.98 19.51 -2.69
C GLN A 140 24.45 18.57 -3.79
N ASP A 141 25.24 17.56 -4.19
CA ASP A 141 24.81 16.58 -5.19
C ASP A 141 23.69 15.69 -4.64
N TYR A 142 23.80 15.30 -3.36
CA TYR A 142 22.76 14.57 -2.67
C TYR A 142 21.47 15.40 -2.53
N ALA A 143 21.57 16.65 -2.09
CA ALA A 143 20.43 17.55 -1.98
C ALA A 143 19.73 17.77 -3.32
N ALA A 144 20.48 17.96 -4.40
CA ALA A 144 19.91 18.07 -5.75
C ALA A 144 19.19 16.78 -6.17
N SER A 145 19.71 15.61 -5.82
CA SER A 145 19.07 14.30 -6.07
C SER A 145 17.76 14.16 -5.29
N VAL A 146 17.77 14.48 -3.99
CA VAL A 146 16.59 14.48 -3.12
C VAL A 146 15.52 15.41 -3.70
N ALA A 147 15.88 16.66 -4.03
CA ALA A 147 14.93 17.62 -4.57
C ALA A 147 14.38 17.17 -5.93
N ARG A 148 15.19 16.58 -6.82
CA ARG A 148 14.69 15.98 -8.07
C ARG A 148 13.64 14.90 -7.83
N MET A 149 13.87 14.01 -6.85
CA MET A 149 12.93 12.93 -6.54
C MET A 149 11.62 13.44 -5.94
N ILE A 150 11.69 14.45 -5.07
CA ILE A 150 10.51 14.95 -4.34
C ILE A 150 9.73 15.98 -5.16
N SER A 151 10.41 16.78 -6.00
CA SER A 151 9.81 17.92 -6.71
C SER A 151 8.50 17.63 -7.46
N PRO A 152 8.28 16.45 -8.08
CA PRO A 152 7.00 16.19 -8.76
C PRO A 152 5.81 16.03 -7.83
N ALA A 153 6.05 15.78 -6.54
CA ALA A 153 5.04 15.70 -5.50
C ALA A 153 4.79 17.05 -4.79
N LEU A 154 5.64 18.06 -5.02
CA LEU A 154 5.53 19.35 -4.33
C LEU A 154 4.45 20.23 -4.93
N THR A 155 3.62 20.80 -4.06
CA THR A 155 2.55 21.74 -4.37
C THR A 155 2.76 23.06 -3.61
N ASP A 156 2.15 24.16 -4.06
CA ASP A 156 2.26 25.45 -3.38
C ASP A 156 1.58 25.41 -2.01
N GLY A 157 2.24 25.92 -0.98
CA GLY A 157 1.71 25.94 0.39
C GLY A 157 1.79 24.58 1.11
N LEU A 158 2.53 23.61 0.56
CA LEU A 158 2.68 22.29 1.16
C LEU A 158 3.49 22.37 2.46
N ARG A 159 2.93 21.83 3.55
CA ARG A 159 3.67 21.62 4.80
C ARG A 159 4.38 20.28 4.78
N ILE A 160 5.68 20.28 5.03
CA ILE A 160 6.50 19.07 5.09
C ILE A 160 6.99 18.90 6.52
N THR A 161 6.65 17.79 7.15
CA THR A 161 7.23 17.41 8.46
C THR A 161 8.18 16.24 8.26
N THR A 162 9.46 16.43 8.56
CA THR A 162 10.45 15.34 8.51
C THR A 162 10.80 14.87 9.91
N VAL A 163 10.64 13.59 10.20
CA VAL A 163 11.07 12.94 11.44
C VAL A 163 12.37 12.19 11.17
N VAL A 164 13.46 12.61 11.81
CA VAL A 164 14.82 12.09 11.58
C VAL A 164 15.47 11.65 12.88
N SER A 165 16.49 10.79 12.83
CA SER A 165 17.25 10.45 14.04
C SER A 165 18.13 11.63 14.44
N PRO A 166 18.15 12.05 15.72
CA PRO A 166 19.06 13.09 16.22
C PRO A 166 20.53 12.81 15.85
N SER A 167 20.94 11.53 15.90
CA SER A 167 22.33 11.12 15.59
C SER A 167 22.70 11.21 14.10
N GLN A 168 21.70 11.42 13.23
CA GLN A 168 21.82 11.46 11.78
C GLN A 168 21.36 12.79 11.20
N ASN A 169 21.07 13.80 12.01
CA ASN A 169 20.64 15.12 11.56
C ASN A 169 21.84 16.06 11.38
N ASP A 170 22.65 15.87 10.34
CA ASP A 170 23.80 16.76 10.09
C ASP A 170 23.35 18.10 9.50
N GLU A 171 23.71 19.19 10.17
CA GLU A 171 23.32 20.56 9.80
C GLU A 171 23.69 20.93 8.36
N THR A 172 24.86 20.50 7.89
CA THR A 172 25.34 20.85 6.54
C THR A 172 24.50 20.16 5.47
N VAL A 173 24.14 18.90 5.70
CA VAL A 173 23.29 18.14 4.78
C VAL A 173 21.86 18.65 4.84
N ARG A 174 21.33 18.90 6.04
CA ARG A 174 19.99 19.46 6.24
C ARG A 174 19.84 20.79 5.52
N THR A 175 20.75 21.72 5.75
CA THR A 175 20.74 23.05 5.10
C THR A 175 20.73 22.91 3.58
N ALA A 176 21.61 22.07 3.01
CA ALA A 176 21.66 21.86 1.57
C ALA A 176 20.33 21.30 1.03
N VAL A 177 19.72 20.31 1.68
CA VAL A 177 18.44 19.75 1.24
C VAL A 177 17.33 20.80 1.27
N LEU A 178 17.22 21.57 2.36
CA LEU A 178 16.20 22.60 2.51
C LEU A 178 16.36 23.72 1.47
N GLU A 179 17.60 24.17 1.21
CA GLU A 179 17.90 25.17 0.18
C GLU A 179 17.47 24.68 -1.21
N HIS A 180 17.76 23.43 -1.58
CA HIS A 180 17.35 22.88 -2.86
C HIS A 180 15.83 22.70 -2.97
N LEU A 181 15.14 22.35 -1.88
CA LEU A 181 13.67 22.29 -1.88
C LEU A 181 13.05 23.68 -2.06
N HIS A 182 13.50 24.69 -1.32
CA HIS A 182 13.02 26.07 -1.46
C HIS A 182 13.34 26.68 -2.83
N ALA A 183 14.45 26.29 -3.45
CA ALA A 183 14.82 26.75 -4.79
C ALA A 183 13.82 26.35 -5.89
N HIS A 184 12.91 25.42 -5.63
CA HIS A 184 11.84 25.05 -6.57
C HIS A 184 10.71 26.10 -6.64
N GLY A 185 10.81 27.22 -5.91
CA GLY A 185 9.91 28.37 -6.05
C GLY A 185 8.50 28.13 -5.51
N ARG A 186 8.36 27.11 -4.64
CA ARG A 186 7.13 26.76 -3.93
C ARG A 186 7.19 27.41 -2.55
N ASP A 187 6.07 27.96 -2.09
CA ASP A 187 5.93 28.36 -0.69
C ASP A 187 5.80 27.07 0.14
N LEU A 188 6.92 26.60 0.67
CA LEU A 188 7.00 25.37 1.45
C LEU A 188 7.26 25.73 2.90
N GLU A 189 6.50 25.11 3.80
CA GLU A 189 6.79 25.14 5.23
C GLU A 189 7.41 23.81 5.61
N VAL A 190 8.70 23.80 5.97
CA VAL A 190 9.40 22.57 6.35
C VAL A 190 9.70 22.57 7.85
N ASN A 191 9.11 21.62 8.56
CA ASN A 191 9.38 21.36 9.97
C ASN A 191 10.26 20.11 10.10
N VAL A 192 11.32 20.21 10.90
CA VAL A 192 12.24 19.09 11.16
C VAL A 192 12.15 18.70 12.62
N VAL A 193 11.76 17.45 12.86
CA VAL A 193 11.55 16.87 14.18
C VAL A 193 12.56 15.73 14.37
N GLU A 194 13.13 15.65 15.56
CA GLU A 194 14.08 14.59 15.89
C GLU A 194 13.43 13.54 16.79
N SER A 195 13.53 12.26 16.42
CA SER A 195 13.12 11.12 17.26
C SER A 195 13.93 9.88 16.89
N ASN A 196 14.12 8.98 17.87
CA ASN A 196 14.73 7.67 17.65
C ASN A 196 13.71 6.55 17.46
N ASP A 197 12.41 6.84 17.55
CA ASP A 197 11.35 5.82 17.59
C ASP A 197 11.03 5.26 16.20
N PHE A 198 11.37 6.01 15.14
CA PHE A 198 11.25 5.53 13.78
C PHE A 198 12.55 4.92 13.27
N HIS A 199 12.48 3.69 12.76
CA HIS A 199 13.55 3.03 12.01
C HIS A 199 13.22 2.89 10.51
N ASP A 200 11.93 2.76 10.21
CA ASP A 200 11.41 2.60 8.86
C ASP A 200 11.09 3.93 8.21
N ARG A 201 11.00 3.90 6.87
CA ARG A 201 10.75 5.10 6.08
C ARG A 201 9.33 5.16 5.59
N PHE A 202 8.52 6.00 6.23
CA PHE A 202 7.13 6.23 5.86
C PHE A 202 6.98 7.61 5.26
N TRP A 203 6.25 7.70 4.16
CA TRP A 203 5.92 8.94 3.49
C TRP A 203 4.41 9.03 3.43
N ILE A 204 3.82 9.92 4.22
CA ILE A 204 2.36 10.02 4.37
C ILE A 204 1.89 11.36 3.83
N ALA A 205 1.02 11.32 2.83
CA ALA A 205 0.35 12.50 2.29
C ALA A 205 -1.02 12.70 2.93
N ASP A 206 -1.25 13.94 3.34
CA ASP A 206 -2.53 14.44 3.83
C ASP A 206 -3.15 13.57 4.94
N ARG A 207 -2.30 12.80 5.65
CA ARG A 207 -2.68 11.88 6.72
C ARG A 207 -3.63 10.74 6.29
N GLU A 208 -3.74 10.47 4.98
CA GLU A 208 -4.69 9.47 4.44
C GLU A 208 -4.00 8.37 3.62
N ARG A 209 -2.94 8.73 2.90
CA ARG A 209 -2.26 7.85 1.94
C ARG A 209 -0.79 7.79 2.31
N GLY A 210 -0.17 6.62 2.18
CA GLY A 210 1.22 6.46 2.57
C GLY A 210 2.00 5.48 1.72
N LEU A 211 3.31 5.67 1.69
CA LEU A 211 4.29 4.73 1.15
C LEU A 211 5.25 4.30 2.25
N ILE A 212 5.71 3.05 2.16
CA ILE A 212 6.87 2.55 2.90
C ILE A 212 8.03 2.36 1.92
N LEU A 213 9.23 2.82 2.31
CA LEU A 213 10.45 2.64 1.56
C LEU A 213 11.41 1.74 2.34
N GLY A 214 11.97 0.73 1.65
CA GLY A 214 12.98 -0.15 2.22
C GLY A 214 14.37 0.48 2.38
N THR A 215 14.57 1.68 1.83
CA THR A 215 15.85 2.37 1.94
C THR A 215 15.67 3.88 1.97
N SER A 216 16.59 4.56 2.64
CA SER A 216 16.62 6.02 2.69
C SER A 216 17.03 6.57 1.33
N LEU A 217 16.61 7.79 1.01
CA LEU A 217 16.91 8.40 -0.30
C LEU A 217 18.42 8.46 -0.59
N ASN A 218 19.25 8.54 0.45
CA ASN A 218 20.70 8.50 0.34
C ASN A 218 21.26 7.17 -0.20
N LYS A 219 20.47 6.11 -0.40
CA LYS A 219 20.93 4.83 -1.00
C LYS A 219 20.27 4.49 -2.32
N ILE A 220 19.30 5.28 -2.78
CA ILE A 220 18.63 5.08 -4.08
C ILE A 220 19.67 5.08 -5.20
N GLY A 221 19.56 4.12 -6.13
CA GLY A 221 20.51 3.93 -7.23
C GLY A 221 21.81 3.20 -6.86
N SER A 222 22.12 3.04 -5.57
CA SER A 222 23.29 2.29 -5.10
C SER A 222 22.95 0.89 -4.57
N ARG A 223 21.68 0.67 -4.23
CA ARG A 223 21.15 -0.59 -3.68
C ARG A 223 19.81 -0.91 -4.32
N ILE A 224 19.45 -2.19 -4.28
CA ILE A 224 18.08 -2.64 -4.47
C ILE A 224 17.24 -2.06 -3.32
N PHE A 225 16.04 -1.60 -3.63
CA PHE A 225 15.11 -1.03 -2.67
C PHE A 225 13.69 -1.45 -3.02
N PHE A 226 12.80 -1.44 -2.04
CA PHE A 226 11.36 -1.63 -2.27
C PHE A 226 10.62 -0.33 -1.94
N VAL A 227 9.50 -0.11 -2.62
CA VAL A 227 8.53 0.94 -2.30
C VAL A 227 7.15 0.34 -2.45
N ASP A 228 6.37 0.38 -1.37
CA ASP A 228 5.00 -0.16 -1.36
C ASP A 228 4.02 0.82 -0.73
N GLU A 229 2.74 0.66 -1.06
CA GLU A 229 1.64 1.45 -0.52
C GLU A 229 1.22 0.93 0.85
N LEU A 230 1.03 1.83 1.80
CA LEU A 230 0.51 1.51 3.12
C LEU A 230 -1.00 1.33 3.05
N ARG A 231 -1.51 0.35 3.81
CA ARG A 231 -2.95 0.27 4.08
C ARG A 231 -3.34 1.39 5.04
N GLN A 232 -4.61 1.80 5.00
CA GLN A 232 -5.11 2.85 5.90
C GLN A 232 -4.90 2.55 7.39
N SER A 233 -4.97 1.27 7.79
CA SER A 233 -4.66 0.86 9.17
C SER A 233 -3.23 1.17 9.56
N ASP A 234 -2.28 0.99 8.64
CA ASP A 234 -0.86 1.18 8.88
C ASP A 234 -0.53 2.67 8.87
N VAL A 235 -1.16 3.44 7.97
CA VAL A 235 -1.13 4.91 8.00
C VAL A 235 -1.58 5.42 9.36
N ALA A 236 -2.73 4.96 9.86
CA ALA A 236 -3.25 5.38 11.16
C ALA A 236 -2.29 5.02 12.32
N ALA A 237 -1.67 3.84 12.28
CA ALA A 237 -0.69 3.44 13.29
C ALA A 237 0.56 4.34 13.27
N VAL A 238 1.12 4.62 12.10
CA VAL A 238 2.27 5.53 11.96
C VAL A 238 1.92 6.94 12.43
N LEU A 239 0.74 7.45 12.07
CA LEU A 239 0.30 8.78 12.48
C LEU A 239 0.12 8.91 14.00
N ALA A 240 -0.35 7.87 14.67
CA ALA A 240 -0.47 7.88 16.14
C ALA A 240 0.91 8.10 16.81
N GLU A 241 1.96 7.44 16.30
CA GLU A 241 3.33 7.63 16.79
C GLU A 241 3.88 9.01 16.42
N VAL A 242 3.64 9.49 15.20
CA VAL A 242 4.06 10.84 14.77
C VAL A 242 3.42 11.90 15.66
N ASP A 243 2.12 11.82 15.92
CA ASP A 243 1.39 12.81 16.71
C ASP A 243 1.88 12.82 18.17
N ALA A 244 2.23 11.65 18.72
CA ALA A 244 2.82 11.57 20.05
C ALA A 244 4.15 12.33 20.12
N ILE A 245 4.99 12.23 19.07
CA ILE A 245 6.28 12.92 19.02
C ILE A 245 6.10 14.43 18.80
N VAL A 246 5.32 14.82 17.78
CA VAL A 246 5.12 16.22 17.41
C VAL A 246 4.38 16.97 18.52
N GLY A 247 3.33 16.37 19.09
CA GLY A 247 2.55 16.94 20.20
C GLY A 247 3.29 17.00 21.54
N SER A 248 4.40 16.26 21.71
CA SER A 248 5.27 16.36 22.90
C SER A 248 6.26 17.53 22.84
N THR A 249 6.29 18.27 21.73
CA THR A 249 7.25 19.34 21.48
C THR A 249 6.64 20.75 21.64
N GLU A 250 5.38 20.85 22.07
CA GLU A 250 4.73 22.09 22.56
C GLU A 250 4.84 22.23 24.08
#